data_AF-A0A399DWM2-F1
#
_entry.id   AF-A0A399DWM2-F1
#
_cell.length_a   1.000
_cell.length_b   1.000
_cell.length_c   1.000
_cell.angle_alpha   90.00
_cell.angle_beta   90.00
_cell.angle_gamma   90.00
#
_symmetry.space_group_name_H-M   'P 1'
#
loop_
_entity.id
_entity.type
_entity.pdbx_description
1 polymer ?
#
loop_
_entity_poly.entity_id
_entity_poly.type
_entity_poly.pdbx_seq_one_letter_code
_entity_poly.pdbx_strand_id
1 'polypeptide(L)'
;MRWFNNKDTLYGFLVILPSLVLLGIFVYGFIFQTFYTSLTDWGKDPAQALAANPQIRFIGFENYRELFTGLVDSRFRQDLVNTFFFTVFFILGCLGVGLGLAIVLDRSPRGEGFFRTIFLFPMSLSFIVTGTIWRWMLQPEGGVNQLPTLVGLPKGEFAWLTSREQIWQVSWNDLPFITALVVSVVLIFIAIAAFRGGERRRGYIASGSAALLLLWAFTLGRTLQPLPYDEPHGFNLAFIGIILAAVWQMSGYTMALYLAGLRGIPEELREAARVDGASEWQLYQRVIFPLLAPITLSAMIILGHISLKIFDLIFAMAGPDNAPTDVPALLMYLTTFRANQIAKGAAIGMILLLLVAAVIVPYLYSQLKSEVRR
;
A
#
# COMPACT_ATOMS: atom_id res chain seq x y z
N MET A 1 11.10 -14.79 -36.32
CA MET A 1 10.66 -13.58 -37.06
C MET A 1 9.74 -13.94 -38.24
N ARG A 2 8.72 -14.82 -38.04
CA ARG A 2 7.71 -15.19 -39.06
C ARG A 2 6.41 -14.37 -38.96
N TRP A 3 6.35 -13.42 -38.02
CA TRP A 3 5.15 -12.68 -37.65
C TRP A 3 4.73 -11.63 -38.69
N PHE A 4 5.69 -11.07 -39.43
CA PHE A 4 5.44 -10.02 -40.43
C PHE A 4 5.00 -10.53 -41.81
N ASN A 5 4.90 -11.85 -42.02
CA ASN A 5 4.55 -12.42 -43.33
C ASN A 5 3.04 -12.58 -43.57
N ASN A 6 2.20 -12.31 -42.58
CA ASN A 6 0.75 -12.32 -42.72
C ASN A 6 0.21 -10.88 -42.72
N LYS A 7 -0.54 -10.50 -43.76
CA LYS A 7 -1.09 -9.14 -43.92
C LYS A 7 -1.99 -8.76 -42.75
N ASP A 8 -2.73 -9.71 -42.20
CA ASP A 8 -3.62 -9.49 -41.05
C ASP A 8 -2.86 -9.12 -39.78
N THR A 9 -1.70 -9.74 -39.56
CA THR A 9 -0.83 -9.45 -38.42
C THR A 9 -0.17 -8.07 -38.57
N LEU A 10 0.19 -7.68 -39.79
CA LEU A 10 0.71 -6.35 -40.08
C LEU A 10 -0.35 -5.27 -39.85
N TYR A 11 -1.58 -5.46 -40.32
CA TYR A 11 -2.69 -4.54 -40.06
C TYR A 11 -3.01 -4.44 -38.57
N GLY A 12 -3.06 -5.57 -37.86
CA GLY A 12 -3.24 -5.58 -36.41
C GLY A 12 -2.15 -4.81 -35.67
N PHE A 13 -0.89 -4.98 -36.07
CA PHE A 13 0.23 -4.23 -35.50
C PHE A 13 0.13 -2.73 -35.78
N LEU A 14 -0.19 -2.33 -37.02
CA LEU A 14 -0.34 -0.93 -37.40
C LEU A 14 -1.47 -0.21 -36.65
N VAL A 15 -2.55 -0.92 -36.31
CA VAL A 15 -3.66 -0.36 -35.51
C VAL A 15 -3.22 -0.07 -34.07
N ILE A 16 -2.37 -0.91 -33.48
CA ILE A 16 -1.92 -0.78 -32.09
C ILE A 16 -0.66 0.10 -31.97
N LEU A 17 0.08 0.27 -33.08
CA LEU A 17 1.35 1.01 -33.12
C LEU A 17 1.26 2.43 -32.55
N PRO A 18 0.25 3.27 -32.86
CA PRO A 18 0.15 4.60 -32.26
C PRO A 18 0.10 4.56 -30.73
N SER A 19 -0.68 3.62 -30.17
CA SER A 19 -0.77 3.43 -28.72
C SER A 19 0.56 2.96 -28.12
N LEU A 20 1.27 2.06 -28.79
CA LEU A 20 2.59 1.60 -28.34
C LEU A 20 3.63 2.72 -28.37
N VAL A 21 3.60 3.57 -29.40
CA VAL A 21 4.50 4.73 -29.49
C VAL A 21 4.20 5.72 -28.37
N LEU A 22 2.93 6.04 -28.13
CA LEU A 22 2.53 6.93 -27.03
C LEU A 22 2.95 6.37 -25.67
N LEU A 23 2.74 5.07 -25.41
CA LEU A 23 3.20 4.42 -24.17
C LEU A 23 4.73 4.44 -24.05
N GLY A 24 5.44 4.13 -25.14
CA GLY A 24 6.90 4.17 -25.21
C GLY A 24 7.46 5.54 -24.80
N ILE A 25 6.90 6.61 -25.35
CA ILE A 25 7.36 7.98 -25.11
C ILE A 25 6.89 8.51 -23.75
N PHE A 26 5.58 8.53 -23.52
CA PHE A 26 5.00 9.24 -22.38
C PHE A 26 5.00 8.46 -21.08
N VAL A 27 5.13 7.12 -21.12
CA VAL A 27 5.24 6.30 -19.90
C VAL A 27 6.69 5.91 -19.68
N TYR A 28 7.25 5.08 -20.56
CA TYR A 28 8.60 4.55 -20.35
C TYR A 28 9.69 5.61 -20.54
N GLY A 29 9.53 6.52 -21.49
CA GLY A 29 10.44 7.65 -21.68
C GLY A 29 10.50 8.58 -20.46
N PHE A 30 9.35 8.92 -19.86
CA PHE A 30 9.33 9.73 -18.64
C PHE A 30 9.80 8.99 -17.39
N ILE A 31 9.56 7.67 -17.28
CA ILE A 31 10.16 6.85 -16.22
C ILE A 31 11.70 6.89 -16.36
N PHE A 32 12.22 6.69 -17.57
CA PHE A 32 13.65 6.75 -17.82
C PHE A 32 14.23 8.14 -17.52
N GLN A 33 13.56 9.21 -17.94
CA GLN A 33 13.98 10.58 -17.64
C GLN A 33 14.00 10.87 -16.14
N THR A 34 12.99 10.39 -15.40
CA THR A 34 12.92 10.53 -13.94
C THR A 34 14.04 9.75 -13.26
N PHE A 35 14.31 8.53 -13.72
CA PHE A 35 15.42 7.71 -13.24
C PHE A 35 16.78 8.33 -13.55
N TYR A 36 16.97 8.89 -14.74
CA TYR A 36 18.22 9.60 -15.05
C TYR A 36 18.38 10.83 -14.15
N THR A 37 17.32 11.62 -13.99
CA THR A 37 17.30 12.81 -13.14
C THR A 37 17.61 12.48 -11.69
N SER A 38 17.14 11.36 -11.16
CA SER A 38 17.44 10.93 -9.78
C SER A 38 18.91 10.58 -9.55
N LEU A 39 19.70 10.41 -10.61
CA LEU A 39 21.14 10.16 -10.55
C LEU A 39 21.99 11.44 -10.72
N THR A 40 21.35 12.62 -10.74
CA THR A 40 22.02 13.92 -10.96
C THR A 40 22.02 14.80 -9.71
N ASP A 41 22.77 15.91 -9.74
CA ASP A 41 22.78 16.95 -8.68
C ASP A 41 21.72 18.05 -8.88
N TRP A 42 20.76 17.87 -9.81
CA TRP A 42 19.78 18.91 -10.12
C TRP A 42 18.94 19.32 -8.90
N GLY A 43 19.07 20.58 -8.51
CA GLY A 43 18.35 21.17 -7.38
C GLY A 43 19.10 21.07 -6.06
N LYS A 44 20.32 20.50 -6.00
CA LYS A 44 21.18 20.59 -4.82
C LYS A 44 21.72 21.99 -4.59
N ASP A 45 22.07 22.69 -5.67
CA ASP A 45 22.37 24.12 -5.64
C ASP A 45 21.07 24.92 -5.91
N PRO A 46 20.55 25.69 -4.93
CA PRO A 46 19.35 26.49 -5.10
C PRO A 46 19.44 27.51 -6.24
N ALA A 47 20.64 28.00 -6.56
CA ALA A 47 20.84 28.95 -7.66
C ALA A 47 20.66 28.29 -9.05
N GLN A 48 20.95 26.99 -9.15
CA GLN A 48 20.83 26.22 -10.39
C GLN A 48 19.45 25.58 -10.55
N ALA A 49 18.70 25.39 -9.46
CA ALA A 49 17.43 24.66 -9.48
C ALA A 49 16.40 25.24 -10.49
N LEU A 50 16.33 26.56 -10.59
CA LEU A 50 15.39 27.31 -11.46
C LEU A 50 16.11 28.10 -12.56
N ALA A 51 17.39 27.82 -12.80
CA ALA A 51 18.15 28.49 -13.85
C ALA A 51 17.63 28.09 -15.24
N ALA A 52 17.68 29.01 -16.21
CA ALA A 52 17.26 28.73 -17.59
C ALA A 52 18.14 27.67 -18.27
N ASN A 53 19.43 27.60 -17.90
CA ASN A 53 20.38 26.59 -18.36
C ASN A 53 21.13 26.03 -17.14
N PRO A 54 20.53 25.10 -16.38
CA PRO A 54 21.15 24.57 -15.17
C PRO A 54 22.35 23.70 -15.52
N GLN A 55 23.44 23.83 -14.76
CA GLN A 55 24.56 22.89 -14.86
C GLN A 55 24.25 21.62 -14.07
N ILE A 56 23.74 20.61 -14.76
CA ILE A 56 23.37 19.31 -14.17
C ILE A 56 24.54 18.34 -14.34
N ARG A 57 25.05 17.80 -13.23
CA ARG A 57 26.11 16.79 -13.20
C ARG A 57 25.58 15.45 -12.72
N PHE A 58 26.15 14.39 -13.25
CA PHE A 58 25.86 13.03 -12.81
C PHE A 58 26.60 12.71 -11.52
N ILE A 59 25.88 12.29 -10.48
CA ILE A 59 26.41 11.96 -9.15
C ILE A 59 26.12 10.49 -8.75
N GLY A 60 25.50 9.71 -9.62
CA GLY A 60 25.13 8.32 -9.34
C GLY A 60 24.08 8.20 -8.25
N PHE A 61 24.24 7.24 -7.33
CA PHE A 61 23.22 6.90 -6.33
C PHE A 61 23.26 7.75 -5.04
N GLU A 62 23.97 8.88 -5.05
CA GLU A 62 24.15 9.69 -3.83
C GLU A 62 22.81 10.21 -3.27
N ASN A 63 21.86 10.59 -4.12
CA ASN A 63 20.52 11.00 -3.67
C ASN A 63 19.78 9.90 -2.88
N TYR A 64 19.95 8.65 -3.29
CA TYR A 64 19.35 7.50 -2.59
C TYR A 64 20.04 7.27 -1.25
N ARG A 65 21.38 7.36 -1.21
CA ARG A 65 22.14 7.25 0.03
C ARG A 65 21.73 8.34 1.02
N GLU A 66 21.62 9.58 0.56
CA GLU A 66 21.22 10.74 1.36
C GLU A 66 19.84 10.52 2.02
N LEU A 67 18.85 10.00 1.28
CA LEU A 67 17.52 9.69 1.83
C LEU A 67 17.55 8.67 2.98
N PHE A 68 18.42 7.66 2.91
CA PHE A 68 18.48 6.60 3.93
C PHE A 68 19.47 6.86 5.06
N THR A 69 20.56 7.60 4.82
CA THR A 69 21.63 7.83 5.82
C THR A 69 21.77 9.28 6.25
N GLY A 70 21.06 10.21 5.61
CA GLY A 70 21.15 11.63 5.89
C GLY A 70 20.56 11.98 7.26
N LEU A 71 21.28 12.82 8.01
CA LEU A 71 20.85 13.39 9.30
C LEU A 71 19.59 14.25 9.17
N VAL A 72 19.47 15.00 8.07
CA VAL A 72 18.34 15.92 7.80
C VAL A 72 17.13 15.18 7.22
N ASP A 73 17.36 14.01 6.60
CA ASP A 73 16.34 13.22 5.89
C ASP A 73 15.62 12.18 6.74
N SER A 74 15.66 12.35 8.06
CA SER A 74 14.85 11.57 9.02
C SER A 74 13.37 11.51 8.62
N ARG A 75 12.85 12.57 7.98
CA ARG A 75 11.48 12.64 7.46
C ARG A 75 11.15 11.49 6.50
N PHE A 76 12.01 11.19 5.53
CA PHE A 76 11.73 10.11 4.57
C PHE A 76 11.62 8.74 5.25
N ARG A 77 12.43 8.51 6.29
CA ARG A 77 12.42 7.28 7.09
C ARG A 77 11.13 7.18 7.92
N GLN A 78 10.73 8.26 8.60
CA GLN A 78 9.43 8.34 9.27
C GLN A 78 8.28 8.07 8.28
N ASP A 79 8.33 8.66 7.09
CA ASP A 79 7.28 8.55 6.07
C ASP A 79 7.09 7.10 5.57
N LEU A 80 8.18 6.33 5.48
CA LEU A 80 8.12 4.91 5.16
C LEU A 80 7.43 4.10 6.26
N VAL A 81 7.73 4.39 7.53
CA VAL A 81 7.08 3.74 8.70
C VAL A 81 5.59 4.10 8.75
N ASN A 82 5.27 5.38 8.54
CA ASN A 82 3.92 5.89 8.44
C ASN A 82 3.13 5.17 7.34
N THR A 83 3.70 5.06 6.14
CA THR A 83 3.07 4.39 5.00
C THR A 83 2.85 2.90 5.26
N PHE A 84 3.79 2.24 5.93
CA PHE A 84 3.65 0.84 6.32
C PHE A 84 2.45 0.64 7.26
N PHE A 85 2.39 1.36 8.38
CA PHE A 85 1.28 1.23 9.32
C PHE A 85 -0.05 1.69 8.70
N PHE A 86 -0.04 2.80 7.96
CA PHE A 86 -1.21 3.26 7.22
C PHE A 86 -1.72 2.15 6.31
N THR A 87 -0.86 1.54 5.48
CA THR A 87 -1.22 0.46 4.55
C THR A 87 -1.81 -0.73 5.29
N VAL A 88 -1.19 -1.19 6.37
CA VAL A 88 -1.67 -2.34 7.15
C VAL A 88 -3.06 -2.08 7.72
N PHE A 89 -3.25 -0.97 8.45
CA PHE A 89 -4.53 -0.68 9.10
C PHE A 89 -5.62 -0.31 8.09
N PHE A 90 -5.26 0.39 7.02
CA PHE A 90 -6.16 0.69 5.92
C PHE A 90 -6.67 -0.57 5.24
N ILE A 91 -5.79 -1.50 4.88
CA ILE A 91 -6.18 -2.78 4.27
C ILE A 91 -7.05 -3.58 5.22
N LEU A 92 -6.60 -3.80 6.46
CA LEU A 92 -7.36 -4.58 7.44
C LEU A 92 -8.74 -3.98 7.71
N GLY A 93 -8.82 -2.66 7.86
CA GLY A 93 -10.08 -1.95 8.03
C GLY A 93 -11.01 -2.09 6.82
N CYS A 94 -10.49 -1.89 5.60
CA CYS A 94 -11.29 -2.02 4.38
C CYS A 94 -11.78 -3.45 4.14
N LEU A 95 -10.95 -4.46 4.38
CA LEU A 95 -11.35 -5.86 4.24
C LEU A 95 -12.38 -6.24 5.30
N GLY A 96 -12.14 -5.89 6.56
CA GLY A 96 -13.03 -6.22 7.67
C GLY A 96 -14.41 -5.58 7.52
N VAL A 97 -14.45 -4.26 7.30
CA VAL A 97 -15.71 -3.52 7.10
C VAL A 97 -16.38 -3.95 5.79
N GLY A 98 -15.62 -4.06 4.70
CA GLY A 98 -16.16 -4.45 3.40
C GLY A 98 -16.76 -5.85 3.40
N LEU A 99 -16.06 -6.84 3.96
CA LEU A 99 -16.56 -8.21 4.11
C LEU A 99 -17.80 -8.24 5.01
N GLY A 100 -17.80 -7.52 6.13
CA GLY A 100 -18.95 -7.42 7.02
C GLY A 100 -20.19 -6.89 6.29
N LEU A 101 -20.05 -5.78 5.56
CA LEU A 101 -21.12 -5.20 4.74
C LEU A 101 -21.58 -6.16 3.64
N ALA A 102 -20.65 -6.86 2.97
CA ALA A 102 -20.97 -7.82 1.93
C ALA A 102 -21.79 -9.00 2.46
N ILE A 103 -21.44 -9.55 3.63
CA ILE A 103 -22.19 -10.63 4.28
C ILE A 103 -23.61 -10.18 4.64
N VAL A 104 -23.78 -8.94 5.12
CA VAL A 104 -25.10 -8.37 5.42
C VAL A 104 -25.96 -8.27 4.15
N LEU A 105 -25.37 -7.84 3.03
CA LEU A 105 -26.09 -7.69 1.77
C LEU A 105 -26.32 -9.02 1.03
N ASP A 106 -25.49 -10.04 1.25
CA ASP A 106 -25.66 -11.36 0.64
C ASP A 106 -26.98 -12.01 1.08
N ARG A 107 -27.43 -11.71 2.30
CA ARG A 107 -28.73 -12.16 2.83
C ARG A 107 -29.95 -11.52 2.17
N SER A 108 -29.76 -10.71 1.11
CA SER A 108 -30.82 -10.04 0.36
C SER A 108 -31.82 -9.28 1.25
N PRO A 109 -31.35 -8.35 2.10
CA PRO A 109 -32.25 -7.58 2.96
C PRO A 109 -33.22 -6.74 2.13
N ARG A 110 -34.41 -6.46 2.69
CA ARG A 110 -35.37 -5.53 2.07
C ARG A 110 -34.67 -4.18 1.81
N GLY A 111 -34.63 -3.74 0.56
CA GLY A 111 -33.95 -2.50 0.16
C GLY A 111 -32.46 -2.65 -0.17
N GLU A 112 -31.95 -3.84 -0.46
CA GLU A 112 -30.55 -4.09 -0.84
C GLU A 112 -29.98 -3.05 -1.82
N GLY A 113 -30.70 -2.75 -2.91
CA GLY A 113 -30.22 -1.79 -3.92
C GLY A 113 -29.97 -0.38 -3.37
N PHE A 114 -30.78 0.05 -2.41
CA PHE A 114 -30.61 1.33 -1.72
C PHE A 114 -29.37 1.32 -0.82
N PHE A 115 -29.22 0.31 0.04
CA PHE A 115 -28.06 0.18 0.92
C PHE A 115 -26.75 0.05 0.14
N ARG A 116 -26.74 -0.76 -0.92
CA ARG A 116 -25.59 -0.90 -1.82
C ARG A 116 -25.18 0.44 -2.41
N THR A 117 -26.14 1.27 -2.83
CA THR A 117 -25.86 2.61 -3.38
C THR A 117 -25.27 3.53 -2.32
N ILE A 118 -25.82 3.53 -1.10
CA ILE A 118 -25.28 4.33 0.02
C ILE A 118 -23.83 3.93 0.33
N PHE A 119 -23.55 2.64 0.45
CA PHE A 119 -22.19 2.18 0.80
C PHE A 119 -21.19 2.40 -0.34
N LEU A 120 -21.64 2.43 -1.60
CA LEU A 120 -20.78 2.75 -2.75
C LEU A 120 -20.56 4.25 -2.94
N PHE A 121 -21.45 5.09 -2.42
CA PHE A 121 -21.38 6.54 -2.60
C PHE A 121 -20.04 7.17 -2.20
N PRO A 122 -19.42 6.84 -1.05
CA PRO A 122 -18.13 7.42 -0.65
C PRO A 122 -17.01 7.25 -1.68
N MET A 123 -16.96 6.10 -2.38
CA MET A 123 -15.94 5.84 -3.38
C MET A 123 -16.05 6.76 -4.60
N SER A 124 -17.25 7.29 -4.87
CA SER A 124 -17.47 8.25 -5.96
C SER A 124 -16.96 9.65 -5.64
N LEU A 125 -16.67 9.96 -4.36
CA LEU A 125 -16.12 11.24 -3.94
C LEU A 125 -14.62 11.31 -4.23
N SER A 126 -14.12 12.49 -4.59
CA SER A 126 -12.67 12.71 -4.66
C SER A 126 -12.05 12.65 -3.27
N PHE A 127 -10.82 12.16 -3.16
CA PHE A 127 -10.09 12.14 -1.90
C PHE A 127 -9.89 13.53 -1.28
N ILE A 128 -9.82 14.58 -2.10
CA ILE A 128 -9.73 15.97 -1.63
C ILE A 128 -11.02 16.39 -0.91
N VAL A 129 -12.19 16.09 -1.49
CA VAL A 129 -13.49 16.42 -0.88
C VAL A 129 -13.68 15.61 0.41
N THR A 130 -13.43 14.30 0.37
CA THR A 130 -13.49 13.45 1.56
C THR A 130 -12.57 14.00 2.66
N GLY A 131 -11.30 14.25 2.34
CA GLY A 131 -10.33 14.73 3.30
C GLY A 131 -10.71 16.07 3.91
N THR A 132 -11.29 16.98 3.12
CA THR A 132 -11.77 18.28 3.63
C THR A 132 -12.90 18.12 4.65
N ILE A 133 -13.89 17.25 4.36
CA ILE A 133 -15.02 16.99 5.28
C ILE A 133 -14.50 16.37 6.58
N TRP A 134 -13.67 15.33 6.48
CA TRP A 134 -13.12 14.65 7.64
C TRP A 134 -12.21 15.55 8.46
N ARG A 135 -11.45 16.44 7.83
CA ARG A 135 -10.65 17.46 8.54
C ARG A 135 -11.51 18.33 9.43
N TRP A 136 -12.64 18.83 8.93
CA TRP A 136 -13.56 19.64 9.73
C TRP A 136 -14.20 18.85 10.87
N MET A 137 -14.57 17.60 10.62
CA MET A 137 -15.15 16.71 11.65
C MET A 137 -14.17 16.37 12.77
N LEU A 138 -12.88 16.23 12.45
CA LEU A 138 -11.82 15.80 13.36
C LEU A 138 -11.03 16.95 13.99
N GLN A 139 -11.44 18.21 13.79
CA GLN A 139 -10.85 19.33 14.51
C GLN A 139 -11.05 19.17 16.02
N PRO A 140 -10.06 19.57 16.87
CA PRO A 140 -10.15 19.40 18.32
C PRO A 140 -11.41 20.03 18.95
N GLU A 141 -11.81 21.21 18.47
CA GLU A 141 -13.05 21.87 18.89
C GLU A 141 -14.26 21.50 18.02
N GLY A 142 -14.04 20.76 16.93
CA GLY A 142 -15.03 20.37 15.93
C GLY A 142 -15.83 19.12 16.29
N GLY A 143 -16.61 18.63 15.32
CA GLY A 143 -17.78 17.79 15.54
C GLY A 143 -17.57 16.50 16.34
N VAL A 144 -16.58 15.67 15.98
CA VAL A 144 -16.46 14.30 16.55
C VAL A 144 -16.15 14.34 18.05
N ASN A 145 -15.30 15.26 18.50
CA ASN A 145 -14.98 15.43 19.91
C ASN A 145 -16.16 16.00 20.73
N GLN A 146 -17.14 16.61 20.07
CA GLN A 146 -18.37 17.11 20.73
C GLN A 146 -19.48 16.03 20.79
N LEU A 147 -19.39 14.92 20.06
CA LEU A 147 -20.44 13.89 20.09
C LEU A 147 -20.72 13.34 21.50
N PRO A 148 -19.73 13.11 22.38
CA PRO A 148 -19.99 12.66 23.75
C PRO A 148 -20.84 13.65 24.56
N THR A 149 -20.75 14.97 24.29
CA THR A 149 -21.53 15.98 25.02
C THR A 149 -23.02 15.89 24.71
N LEU A 150 -23.41 15.31 23.56
CA LEU A 150 -24.81 15.08 23.19
C LEU A 150 -25.51 14.08 24.11
N VAL A 151 -24.76 13.17 24.73
CA VAL A 151 -25.27 12.17 25.69
C VAL A 151 -24.90 12.49 27.13
N GLY A 152 -24.43 13.72 27.40
CA GLY A 152 -24.07 14.20 28.73
C GLY A 152 -22.67 13.80 29.23
N LEU A 153 -21.81 13.26 28.36
CA LEU A 153 -20.41 12.94 28.69
C LEU A 153 -19.48 14.13 28.42
N PRO A 154 -18.30 14.22 29.07
CA PRO A 154 -17.32 15.25 28.76
C PRO A 154 -16.84 15.16 27.32
N LYS A 155 -16.48 16.30 26.73
CA LYS A 155 -15.92 16.38 25.38
C LYS A 155 -14.69 15.48 25.24
N GLY A 156 -14.51 14.90 24.07
CA GLY A 156 -13.30 14.15 23.74
C GLY A 156 -12.09 15.06 23.67
N GLU A 157 -10.94 14.59 24.16
CA GLU A 157 -9.68 15.36 24.18
C GLU A 157 -8.67 14.84 23.14
N PHE A 158 -9.06 13.85 22.33
CA PHE A 158 -8.14 13.22 21.40
C PHE A 158 -7.76 14.16 20.25
N ALA A 159 -6.46 14.31 20.05
CA ALA A 159 -5.85 15.16 19.04
C ALA A 159 -5.71 14.41 17.70
N TRP A 160 -6.84 14.19 17.01
CA TRP A 160 -6.96 13.30 15.84
C TRP A 160 -5.91 13.49 14.73
N LEU A 161 -5.50 14.72 14.45
CA LEU A 161 -4.54 15.03 13.37
C LEU A 161 -3.22 15.62 13.89
N THR A 162 -3.16 16.03 15.15
CA THR A 162 -2.02 16.77 15.70
C THR A 162 -1.29 16.02 16.82
N SER A 163 -1.76 14.82 17.18
CA SER A 163 -1.06 13.98 18.14
C SER A 163 0.37 13.71 17.68
N ARG A 164 1.29 13.68 18.64
CA ARG A 164 2.69 13.29 18.44
C ARG A 164 3.03 11.98 19.16
N GLU A 165 2.04 11.37 19.79
CA GLU A 165 2.22 10.11 20.48
C GLU A 165 2.46 8.99 19.46
N GLN A 166 3.52 8.22 19.69
CA GLN A 166 3.88 7.08 18.88
C GLN A 166 3.89 5.81 19.72
N ILE A 167 3.22 4.78 19.21
CA ILE A 167 3.22 3.43 19.79
C ILE A 167 4.03 2.47 18.93
N TRP A 168 4.50 1.36 19.51
CA TRP A 168 5.33 0.35 18.83
C TRP A 168 6.54 0.95 18.12
N GLN A 169 7.27 1.81 18.83
CA GLN A 169 8.49 2.42 18.30
C GLN A 169 9.57 1.37 18.08
N VAL A 170 10.21 1.44 16.92
CA VAL A 170 11.30 0.55 16.51
C VAL A 170 12.44 1.40 15.99
N SER A 171 13.66 1.10 16.42
CA SER A 171 14.85 1.77 15.89
C SER A 171 15.16 1.31 14.47
N TRP A 172 15.58 2.24 13.62
CA TRP A 172 16.11 1.90 12.30
C TRP A 172 17.36 1.02 12.36
N ASN A 173 18.11 1.07 13.47
CA ASN A 173 19.25 0.19 13.66
C ASN A 173 18.83 -1.28 13.88
N ASP A 174 17.59 -1.53 14.31
CA ASP A 174 17.06 -2.88 14.47
C ASP A 174 16.46 -3.47 13.18
N LEU A 175 16.33 -2.67 12.10
CA LEU A 175 15.73 -3.14 10.84
C LEU A 175 16.44 -4.34 10.21
N PRO A 176 17.79 -4.44 10.16
CA PRO A 176 18.45 -5.64 9.64
C PRO A 176 18.07 -6.91 10.40
N PHE A 177 17.95 -6.81 11.73
CA PHE A 177 17.50 -7.90 12.58
C PHE A 177 16.03 -8.27 12.32
N ILE A 178 15.14 -7.28 12.29
CA ILE A 178 13.70 -7.49 12.09
C ILE A 178 13.42 -8.05 10.70
N THR A 179 14.04 -7.51 9.66
CA THR A 179 13.88 -7.99 8.28
C THR A 179 14.36 -9.43 8.14
N ALA A 180 15.51 -9.80 8.72
CA ALA A 180 15.96 -11.18 8.73
C ALA A 180 14.98 -12.11 9.45
N LEU A 181 14.38 -11.68 10.56
CA LEU A 181 13.36 -12.45 11.28
C LEU A 181 12.11 -12.64 10.41
N VAL A 182 11.59 -11.59 9.78
CA VAL A 182 10.42 -11.65 8.89
C VAL A 182 10.69 -12.57 7.70
N VAL A 183 11.83 -12.43 7.03
CA VAL A 183 12.22 -13.30 5.91
C VAL A 183 12.36 -14.75 6.38
N SER A 184 12.94 -14.99 7.56
CA SER A 184 13.04 -16.33 8.13
C SER A 184 11.67 -16.97 8.37
N VAL A 185 10.70 -16.20 8.88
CA VAL A 185 9.32 -16.66 9.06
C VAL A 185 8.69 -17.03 7.71
N VAL A 186 8.85 -16.18 6.68
CA VAL A 186 8.34 -16.47 5.32
C VAL A 186 8.98 -17.75 4.76
N LEU A 187 10.29 -17.92 4.92
CA LEU A 187 11.00 -19.13 4.49
C LEU A 187 10.54 -20.36 5.26
N ILE A 188 10.22 -20.26 6.55
CA ILE A 188 9.63 -21.35 7.33
C ILE A 188 8.25 -21.72 6.77
N PHE A 189 7.39 -20.74 6.45
CA PHE A 189 6.10 -21.02 5.80
C PHE A 189 6.28 -21.70 4.44
N ILE A 190 7.22 -21.24 3.62
CA ILE A 190 7.56 -21.87 2.33
C ILE A 190 8.06 -23.30 2.55
N ALA A 191 8.90 -23.53 3.56
CA ALA A 191 9.40 -24.85 3.89
C ALA A 191 8.26 -25.79 4.30
N ILE A 192 7.36 -25.34 5.19
CA ILE A 192 6.17 -26.11 5.62
C ILE A 192 5.30 -26.45 4.41
N ALA A 193 5.03 -25.47 3.54
CA ALA A 193 4.26 -25.68 2.32
C ALA A 193 4.93 -26.69 1.38
N ALA A 194 6.25 -26.59 1.19
CA ALA A 194 7.02 -27.52 0.35
C ALA A 194 7.03 -28.94 0.91
N PHE A 195 7.18 -29.12 2.23
CA PHE A 195 7.11 -30.44 2.87
C PHE A 195 5.71 -31.05 2.75
N ARG A 196 4.66 -30.25 2.94
CA ARG A 196 3.27 -30.69 2.72
C ARG A 196 3.00 -31.06 1.25
N GLY A 197 3.64 -30.36 0.31
CA GLY A 197 3.55 -30.62 -1.13
C GLY A 197 4.46 -31.74 -1.65
N GLY A 198 5.21 -32.43 -0.78
CA GLY A 198 6.11 -33.53 -1.17
C GLY A 198 7.45 -33.10 -1.79
N GLU A 199 7.71 -31.81 -1.96
CA GLU A 199 8.93 -31.27 -2.57
C GLU A 199 10.08 -31.14 -1.55
N ARG A 200 10.61 -32.29 -1.09
CA ARG A 200 11.63 -32.35 -0.01
C ARG A 200 12.84 -31.43 -0.25
N ARG A 201 13.34 -31.34 -1.49
CA ARG A 201 14.50 -30.48 -1.82
C ARG A 201 14.22 -29.00 -1.54
N ARG A 202 13.05 -28.49 -1.94
CA ARG A 202 12.68 -27.08 -1.67
C ARG A 202 12.48 -26.85 -0.18
N GLY A 203 11.88 -27.81 0.53
CA GLY A 203 11.72 -27.78 1.97
C GLY A 203 13.05 -27.64 2.71
N TYR A 204 14.03 -28.51 2.41
CA TYR A 204 15.35 -28.44 3.05
C TYR A 204 16.11 -27.15 2.72
N ILE A 205 16.04 -26.66 1.48
CA ILE A 205 16.67 -25.38 1.11
C ILE A 205 16.06 -24.23 1.91
N ALA A 206 14.73 -24.12 1.93
CA ALA A 206 14.04 -23.05 2.64
C ALA A 206 14.29 -23.11 4.16
N SER A 207 14.26 -24.29 4.78
CA SER A 207 14.61 -24.47 6.19
C SER A 207 16.07 -24.15 6.49
N GLY A 208 17.01 -24.57 5.64
CA GLY A 208 18.43 -24.26 5.79
C GLY A 208 18.69 -22.76 5.68
N SER A 209 18.09 -22.09 4.69
CA SER A 209 18.16 -20.64 4.52
C SER A 209 17.56 -19.87 5.71
N ALA A 210 16.41 -20.33 6.24
CA ALA A 210 15.81 -19.72 7.42
C ALA A 210 16.71 -19.87 8.65
N ALA A 211 17.29 -21.06 8.88
CA ALA A 211 18.21 -21.29 9.99
C ALA A 211 19.47 -20.43 9.90
N LEU A 212 20.05 -20.30 8.69
CA LEU A 212 21.21 -19.43 8.46
C LEU A 212 20.89 -17.95 8.70
N LEU A 213 19.72 -17.48 8.23
CA LEU A 213 19.28 -16.11 8.46
C LEU A 213 19.00 -15.81 9.93
N LEU A 214 18.39 -16.74 10.66
CA LEU A 214 18.19 -16.60 12.11
C LEU A 214 19.52 -16.61 12.85
N LEU A 215 20.44 -17.52 12.50
CA LEU A 215 21.77 -17.57 13.09
C LEU A 215 22.49 -16.23 12.86
N TRP A 216 22.47 -15.72 11.63
CA TRP A 216 23.02 -14.42 11.32
C TRP A 216 22.34 -13.31 12.13
N ALA A 217 21.01 -13.27 12.18
CA ALA A 217 20.24 -12.24 12.88
C ALA A 217 20.61 -12.16 14.37
N PHE A 218 20.70 -13.30 15.07
CA PHE A 218 21.00 -13.34 16.50
C PHE A 218 22.50 -13.18 16.84
N THR A 219 23.40 -13.30 15.87
CA THR A 219 24.85 -13.16 16.09
C THR A 219 25.40 -11.84 15.55
N LEU A 220 25.37 -11.66 14.23
CA LEU A 220 25.95 -10.54 13.49
C LEU A 220 24.91 -9.47 13.11
N GLY A 221 23.63 -9.84 13.04
CA GLY A 221 22.56 -8.93 12.60
C GLY A 221 22.37 -7.75 13.56
N ARG A 222 22.60 -7.96 14.86
CA ARG A 222 22.51 -6.90 15.89
C ARG A 222 23.73 -6.00 15.97
N THR A 223 24.87 -6.41 15.40
CA THR A 223 26.08 -5.57 15.38
C THR A 223 26.10 -4.62 14.19
N LEU A 224 25.25 -4.84 13.19
CA LEU A 224 25.13 -3.99 12.02
C LEU A 224 24.25 -2.78 12.37
N GLN A 225 24.87 -1.61 12.55
CA GLN A 225 24.19 -0.33 12.76
C GLN A 225 24.26 0.48 11.47
N PRO A 226 23.17 0.54 10.66
CA PRO A 226 23.14 1.32 9.43
C PRO A 226 23.27 2.82 9.69
N LEU A 227 22.79 3.30 10.85
CA LEU A 227 22.84 4.70 11.24
C LEU A 227 23.81 4.90 12.41
N PRO A 228 24.54 6.03 12.44
CA PRO A 228 25.47 6.33 13.53
C PRO A 228 24.79 6.76 14.84
N TYR A 229 23.46 6.90 14.84
CA TYR A 229 22.65 7.31 15.99
C TYR A 229 21.37 6.48 16.04
N ASP A 230 20.73 6.45 17.20
CA ASP A 230 19.47 5.76 17.41
C ASP A 230 18.29 6.62 16.91
N GLU A 231 17.43 6.05 16.08
CA GLU A 231 16.31 6.77 15.44
C GLU A 231 15.04 5.91 15.54
N PRO A 232 14.32 5.97 16.68
CA PRO A 232 13.08 5.22 16.87
C PRO A 232 11.92 5.87 16.12
N HIS A 233 11.21 5.06 15.34
CA HIS A 233 9.99 5.46 14.66
C HIS A 233 8.88 4.47 14.98
N GLY A 234 7.69 4.97 15.30
CA GLY A 234 6.52 4.15 15.61
C GLY A 234 5.27 4.58 14.85
N PHE A 235 4.17 3.89 15.15
CA PHE A 235 2.85 4.27 14.64
C PHE A 235 2.37 5.55 15.33
N ASN A 236 2.24 6.62 14.55
CA ASN A 236 1.74 7.90 15.06
C ASN A 236 0.22 7.89 15.18
N LEU A 237 -0.31 8.19 16.37
CA LEU A 237 -1.75 8.17 16.61
C LEU A 237 -2.53 9.21 15.78
N ALA A 238 -1.86 10.24 15.25
CA ALA A 238 -2.47 11.18 14.31
C ALA A 238 -2.94 10.53 12.98
N PHE A 239 -2.46 9.32 12.65
CA PHE A 239 -2.95 8.59 11.48
C PHE A 239 -4.33 7.99 11.64
N ILE A 240 -4.83 7.80 12.87
CA ILE A 240 -6.10 7.09 13.11
C ILE A 240 -7.23 7.79 12.37
N GLY A 241 -7.30 9.13 12.44
CA GLY A 241 -8.31 9.91 11.72
C GLY A 241 -8.26 9.73 10.20
N ILE A 242 -7.04 9.73 9.64
CA ILE A 242 -6.80 9.54 8.20
C ILE A 242 -7.18 8.11 7.77
N ILE A 243 -6.81 7.10 8.55
CA ILE A 243 -7.16 5.70 8.30
C ILE A 243 -8.68 5.52 8.33
N LEU A 244 -9.38 6.11 9.30
CA LEU A 244 -10.84 6.04 9.38
C LEU A 244 -11.51 6.63 8.13
N ALA A 245 -11.06 7.81 7.69
CA ALA A 245 -11.56 8.45 6.47
C ALA A 245 -11.29 7.59 5.22
N ALA A 246 -10.09 7.01 5.11
CA ALA A 246 -9.71 6.15 4.00
C ALA A 246 -10.54 4.85 3.98
N VAL A 247 -10.69 4.20 5.14
CA VAL A 247 -11.48 2.97 5.30
C VAL A 247 -12.93 3.23 4.96
N TRP A 248 -13.51 4.32 5.46
CA TRP A 248 -14.86 4.72 5.11
C TRP A 248 -15.02 4.88 3.59
N GLN A 249 -14.11 5.62 2.94
CA GLN A 249 -14.17 5.86 1.50
C GLN A 249 -14.06 4.58 0.65
N MET A 250 -13.21 3.63 1.07
CA MET A 250 -12.90 2.43 0.28
C MET A 250 -13.66 1.17 0.73
N SER A 251 -14.39 1.22 1.84
CA SER A 251 -15.20 0.09 2.34
C SER A 251 -16.29 -0.35 1.35
N GLY A 252 -16.89 0.58 0.62
CA GLY A 252 -17.86 0.28 -0.43
C GLY A 252 -17.24 -0.52 -1.59
N TYR A 253 -16.00 -0.22 -1.93
CA TYR A 253 -15.27 -0.91 -3.00
C TYR A 253 -15.00 -2.37 -2.62
N THR A 254 -14.45 -2.58 -1.43
CA THR A 254 -14.20 -3.94 -0.91
C THR A 254 -15.49 -4.71 -0.70
N MET A 255 -16.55 -4.06 -0.21
CA MET A 255 -17.88 -4.67 -0.11
C MET A 255 -18.36 -5.18 -1.47
N ALA A 256 -18.26 -4.38 -2.54
CA ALA A 256 -18.74 -4.81 -3.86
C ALA A 256 -17.94 -6.00 -4.40
N LEU A 257 -16.62 -6.00 -4.21
CA LEU A 257 -15.77 -7.15 -4.58
C LEU A 257 -16.19 -8.42 -3.82
N TYR A 258 -16.35 -8.32 -2.49
CA TYR A 258 -16.75 -9.46 -1.68
C TYR A 258 -18.17 -9.93 -1.97
N LEU A 259 -19.12 -9.03 -2.19
CA LEU A 259 -20.50 -9.36 -2.51
C LEU A 259 -20.60 -10.10 -3.85
N ALA A 260 -19.86 -9.63 -4.87
CA ALA A 260 -19.76 -10.34 -6.15
C ALA A 260 -19.15 -11.74 -5.96
N GLY A 261 -18.11 -11.84 -5.13
CA GLY A 261 -17.50 -13.11 -4.76
C GLY A 261 -18.45 -14.08 -4.06
N LEU A 262 -19.17 -13.60 -3.04
CA LEU A 262 -20.14 -14.38 -2.26
C LEU A 262 -21.24 -14.94 -3.15
N ARG A 263 -21.78 -14.11 -4.04
CA ARG A 263 -22.83 -14.49 -5.00
C ARG A 263 -22.34 -15.43 -6.10
N GLY A 264 -21.04 -15.43 -6.37
CA GLY A 264 -20.43 -16.36 -7.32
C GLY A 264 -20.28 -17.79 -6.78
N ILE A 265 -20.48 -18.01 -5.47
CA ILE A 265 -20.40 -19.34 -4.85
C ILE A 265 -21.73 -20.07 -5.09
N PRO A 266 -21.74 -21.25 -5.74
CA PRO A 266 -22.96 -22.02 -5.97
C PRO A 266 -23.68 -22.37 -4.66
N GLU A 267 -25.00 -22.19 -4.62
CA GLU A 267 -25.82 -22.51 -3.44
C GLU A 267 -25.75 -24.02 -3.11
N GLU A 268 -25.58 -24.88 -4.12
CA GLU A 268 -25.38 -26.33 -3.99
C GLU A 268 -24.23 -26.69 -3.05
N LEU A 269 -23.11 -25.93 -3.07
CA LEU A 269 -21.99 -26.17 -2.17
C LEU A 269 -22.35 -25.81 -0.72
N ARG A 270 -23.19 -24.78 -0.54
CA ARG A 270 -23.65 -24.34 0.78
C ARG A 270 -24.66 -25.34 1.35
N GLU A 271 -25.58 -25.83 0.52
CA GLU A 271 -26.56 -26.86 0.88
C GLU A 271 -25.88 -28.20 1.17
N ALA A 272 -24.95 -28.65 0.33
CA ALA A 272 -24.21 -29.89 0.56
C ALA A 272 -23.48 -29.87 1.91
N ALA A 273 -22.79 -28.77 2.24
CA ALA A 273 -22.14 -28.62 3.54
C ALA A 273 -23.14 -28.65 4.71
N ARG A 274 -24.34 -28.06 4.56
CA ARG A 274 -25.41 -28.13 5.56
C ARG A 274 -25.95 -29.55 5.73
N VAL A 275 -26.09 -30.31 4.63
CA VAL A 275 -26.48 -31.73 4.65
C VAL A 275 -25.43 -32.58 5.36
N ASP A 276 -24.15 -32.26 5.20
CA ASP A 276 -23.03 -32.89 5.93
C ASP A 276 -22.95 -32.48 7.42
N GLY A 277 -23.90 -31.69 7.92
CA GLY A 277 -23.99 -31.26 9.31
C GLY A 277 -23.08 -30.09 9.68
N ALA A 278 -22.55 -29.34 8.70
CA ALA A 278 -21.76 -28.15 8.98
C ALA A 278 -22.63 -27.04 9.58
N SER A 279 -22.21 -26.51 10.73
CA SER A 279 -22.80 -25.27 11.28
C SER A 279 -22.46 -24.07 10.39
N GLU A 280 -23.24 -22.97 10.50
CA GLU A 280 -22.98 -21.75 9.73
C GLU A 280 -21.54 -21.24 9.91
N TRP A 281 -20.99 -21.26 11.12
CA TRP A 281 -19.59 -20.90 11.35
C TRP A 281 -18.61 -21.79 10.56
N GLN A 282 -18.85 -23.11 10.55
CA GLN A 282 -18.03 -24.06 9.79
C GLN A 282 -18.16 -23.85 8.28
N LEU A 283 -19.36 -23.55 7.79
CA LEU A 283 -19.62 -23.20 6.40
C LEU A 283 -18.79 -21.97 6.00
N TYR A 284 -18.83 -20.89 6.79
CA TYR A 284 -18.05 -19.68 6.50
C TYR A 284 -16.55 -19.96 6.53
N GLN A 285 -16.05 -20.62 7.57
CA GLN A 285 -14.62 -20.84 7.76
C GLN A 285 -14.01 -21.86 6.77
N ARG A 286 -14.74 -22.92 6.43
CA ARG A 286 -14.21 -24.06 5.66
C ARG A 286 -14.61 -24.07 4.19
N VAL A 287 -15.69 -23.38 3.82
CA VAL A 287 -16.18 -23.34 2.44
C VAL A 287 -16.06 -21.92 1.88
N ILE A 288 -16.73 -20.95 2.50
CA ILE A 288 -16.87 -19.60 1.94
C ILE A 288 -15.54 -18.84 1.93
N PHE A 289 -14.87 -18.65 3.09
CA PHE A 289 -13.63 -17.87 3.14
C PHE A 289 -12.49 -18.45 2.29
N PRO A 290 -12.28 -19.77 2.22
CA PRO A 290 -11.32 -20.36 1.27
C PRO A 290 -11.66 -20.04 -0.19
N LEU A 291 -12.95 -20.11 -0.58
CA LEU A 291 -13.39 -19.75 -1.94
C LEU A 291 -13.29 -18.24 -2.22
N LEU A 292 -13.40 -17.39 -1.19
CA LEU A 292 -13.20 -15.94 -1.30
C LEU A 292 -11.72 -15.53 -1.32
N ALA A 293 -10.77 -16.43 -1.05
CA ALA A 293 -9.35 -16.08 -0.97
C ALA A 293 -8.82 -15.34 -2.22
N PRO A 294 -9.17 -15.71 -3.47
CA PRO A 294 -8.74 -14.96 -4.66
C PRO A 294 -9.27 -13.52 -4.71
N ILE A 295 -10.48 -13.29 -4.20
CA ILE A 295 -11.10 -11.96 -4.10
C ILE A 295 -10.41 -11.14 -3.02
N THR A 296 -10.16 -11.74 -1.84
CA THR A 296 -9.39 -11.10 -0.76
C THR A 296 -8.01 -10.68 -1.23
N LEU A 297 -7.28 -11.55 -1.93
CA LEU A 297 -5.96 -11.24 -2.47
C LEU A 297 -6.03 -10.09 -3.49
N SER A 298 -7.01 -10.12 -4.40
CA SER A 298 -7.21 -9.03 -5.37
C SER A 298 -7.50 -7.69 -4.67
N ALA A 299 -8.37 -7.69 -3.65
CA ALA A 299 -8.69 -6.51 -2.86
C ALA A 299 -7.45 -5.97 -2.11
N MET A 300 -6.69 -6.84 -1.43
CA MET A 300 -5.45 -6.46 -0.74
C MET A 300 -4.44 -5.78 -1.65
N ILE A 301 -4.27 -6.30 -2.87
CA ILE A 301 -3.28 -5.80 -3.83
C ILE A 301 -3.72 -4.43 -4.38
N ILE A 302 -5.00 -4.29 -4.73
CA ILE A 302 -5.55 -3.02 -5.22
C ILE A 302 -5.48 -1.93 -4.13
N LEU A 303 -5.89 -2.27 -2.90
CA LEU A 303 -5.80 -1.36 -1.76
C LEU A 303 -4.35 -1.01 -1.42
N GLY A 304 -3.43 -1.98 -1.44
CA GLY A 304 -2.01 -1.75 -1.20
C GLY A 304 -1.38 -0.83 -2.25
N HIS A 305 -1.75 -0.98 -3.52
CA HIS A 305 -1.33 -0.02 -4.54
C HIS A 305 -1.84 1.41 -4.27
N ILE A 306 -3.11 1.55 -3.86
CA ILE A 306 -3.69 2.86 -3.52
C ILE A 306 -2.98 3.48 -2.32
N SER A 307 -2.72 2.69 -1.27
CA SER A 307 -2.10 3.19 -0.04
C SER A 307 -0.66 3.65 -0.22
N LEU A 308 0.14 2.95 -1.04
CA LEU A 308 1.55 3.28 -1.26
C LEU A 308 1.77 4.64 -1.92
N LYS A 309 0.78 5.15 -2.66
CA LYS A 309 0.85 6.46 -3.34
C LYS A 309 -0.18 7.45 -2.82
N ILE A 310 -0.76 7.20 -1.63
CA ILE A 310 -1.78 8.07 -1.09
C ILE A 310 -1.18 9.46 -0.83
N PHE A 311 -1.79 10.47 -1.44
CA PHE A 311 -1.32 11.86 -1.36
C PHE A 311 -2.50 12.77 -1.08
N ASP A 312 -3.52 12.72 -1.94
CA ASP A 312 -4.67 13.63 -1.93
C ASP A 312 -5.36 13.69 -0.57
N LEU A 313 -5.67 12.53 0.01
CA LEU A 313 -6.38 12.44 1.29
C LEU A 313 -5.55 13.04 2.43
N ILE A 314 -4.26 12.71 2.48
CA ILE A 314 -3.35 13.18 3.53
C ILE A 314 -3.14 14.69 3.39
N PHE A 315 -2.87 15.17 2.18
CA PHE A 315 -2.73 16.59 1.91
C PHE A 315 -3.99 17.38 2.28
N ALA A 316 -5.18 16.87 1.96
CA ALA A 316 -6.44 17.53 2.29
C ALA A 316 -6.74 17.54 3.79
N MET A 317 -6.43 16.46 4.50
CA MET A 317 -6.70 16.33 5.95
C MET A 317 -5.68 17.02 6.83
N ALA A 318 -4.40 16.77 6.58
CA ALA A 318 -3.30 17.16 7.44
C ALA A 318 -2.52 18.38 6.93
N GLY A 319 -2.59 18.67 5.62
CA GLY A 319 -1.81 19.73 5.00
C GLY A 319 -0.33 19.35 4.77
N PRO A 320 0.49 20.30 4.26
CA PRO A 320 1.88 20.05 3.91
C PRO A 320 2.88 20.07 5.09
N ASP A 321 2.47 20.62 6.24
CA ASP A 321 3.37 20.94 7.35
C ASP A 321 3.21 19.99 8.56
N ASN A 322 2.47 18.89 8.40
CA ASN A 322 2.15 17.97 9.49
C ASN A 322 3.01 16.71 9.46
N ALA A 323 4.28 16.87 9.85
CA ALA A 323 5.28 15.81 9.90
C ALA A 323 4.83 14.49 10.56
N PRO A 324 4.06 14.49 11.67
CA PRO A 324 3.43 13.29 12.23
C PRO A 324 2.69 12.38 11.24
N THR A 325 2.10 12.96 10.20
CA THR A 325 1.23 12.29 9.23
C THR A 325 1.80 12.29 7.80
N ASP A 326 3.07 12.66 7.63
CA ASP A 326 3.71 12.71 6.33
C ASP A 326 3.89 11.29 5.74
N VAL A 327 3.93 11.25 4.39
CA VAL A 327 4.14 10.03 3.59
C VAL A 327 5.04 10.35 2.39
N PRO A 328 5.69 9.34 1.78
CA PRO A 328 6.70 9.60 0.76
C PRO A 328 6.14 10.26 -0.49
N ALA A 329 4.85 10.04 -0.83
CA ALA A 329 4.21 10.71 -1.95
C ALA A 329 4.07 12.23 -1.72
N LEU A 330 3.72 12.63 -0.49
CA LEU A 330 3.68 14.03 -0.07
C LEU A 330 5.10 14.62 -0.04
N LEU A 331 6.05 13.90 0.54
CA LEU A 331 7.44 14.36 0.58
C LEU A 331 8.02 14.53 -0.81
N MET A 332 7.80 13.58 -1.73
CA MET A 332 8.21 13.71 -3.13
C MET A 332 7.69 15.00 -3.77
N TYR A 333 6.40 15.30 -3.57
CA TYR A 333 5.78 16.52 -4.08
C TYR A 333 6.41 17.78 -3.46
N LEU A 334 6.54 17.84 -2.14
CA LEU A 334 7.11 18.99 -1.45
C LEU A 334 8.59 19.21 -1.81
N THR A 335 9.39 18.14 -1.84
CA THR A 335 10.80 18.19 -2.21
C THR A 335 10.98 18.66 -3.66
N THR A 336 10.16 18.19 -4.59
CA THR A 336 10.26 18.58 -6.00
C THR A 336 9.77 19.99 -6.23
N PHE A 337 8.53 20.29 -5.83
CA PHE A 337 7.81 21.49 -6.29
C PHE A 337 7.80 22.64 -5.30
N ARG A 338 8.06 22.39 -4.00
CA ARG A 338 8.19 23.46 -3.00
C ARG A 338 9.63 23.77 -2.68
N ALA A 339 10.48 22.74 -2.56
CA ALA A 339 11.90 22.90 -2.25
C ALA A 339 12.80 23.00 -3.49
N ASN A 340 12.26 22.80 -4.70
CA ASN A 340 13.00 22.79 -5.97
C ASN A 340 14.18 21.78 -6.01
N GLN A 341 14.15 20.74 -5.17
CA GLN A 341 15.15 19.67 -5.13
C GLN A 341 14.75 18.55 -6.10
N ILE A 342 14.82 18.85 -7.40
CA ILE A 342 14.27 18.01 -8.48
C ILE A 342 14.83 16.59 -8.46
N ALA A 343 16.16 16.43 -8.39
CA ALA A 343 16.80 15.11 -8.42
C ALA A 343 16.45 14.27 -7.18
N LYS A 344 16.36 14.90 -6.00
CA LYS A 344 15.96 14.23 -4.75
C LYS A 344 14.51 13.79 -4.79
N GLY A 345 13.62 14.66 -5.26
CA GLY A 345 12.22 14.33 -5.50
C GLY A 345 12.04 13.18 -6.50
N ALA A 346 12.79 13.20 -7.61
CA ALA A 346 12.84 12.10 -8.57
C ALA A 346 13.31 10.79 -7.93
N ALA A 347 14.30 10.82 -7.03
CA ALA A 347 14.75 9.64 -6.30
C ALA A 347 13.64 9.05 -5.42
N ILE A 348 12.90 9.88 -4.67
CA ILE A 348 11.72 9.43 -3.89
C ILE A 348 10.66 8.83 -4.82
N GLY A 349 10.38 9.47 -5.96
CA GLY A 349 9.45 8.98 -6.97
C GLY A 349 9.84 7.61 -7.52
N MET A 350 11.14 7.37 -7.79
CA MET A 350 11.64 6.06 -8.20
C MET A 350 11.51 5.00 -7.12
N ILE A 351 11.73 5.36 -5.84
CA ILE A 351 11.49 4.43 -4.73
C ILE A 351 10.01 4.04 -4.65
N LEU A 352 9.09 5.02 -4.75
CA LEU A 352 7.66 4.77 -4.79
C LEU A 352 7.26 3.85 -5.95
N LEU A 353 7.82 4.07 -7.15
CA LEU A 353 7.59 3.20 -8.31
C LEU A 353 8.02 1.76 -8.00
N LEU A 354 9.19 1.56 -7.39
CA LEU A 354 9.70 0.24 -7.03
C LEU A 354 8.81 -0.43 -5.97
N LEU A 355 8.37 0.31 -4.95
CA LEU A 355 7.46 -0.20 -3.92
C LEU A 355 6.12 -0.66 -4.52
N VAL A 356 5.55 0.14 -5.42
CA VAL A 356 4.31 -0.21 -6.13
C VAL A 356 4.52 -1.41 -7.06
N ALA A 357 5.61 -1.42 -7.83
CA ALA A 357 5.92 -2.51 -8.75
C ALA A 357 6.13 -3.84 -8.01
N ALA A 358 6.73 -3.82 -6.82
CA ALA A 358 6.91 -4.99 -5.97
C ALA A 358 5.59 -5.65 -5.55
N VAL A 359 4.49 -4.89 -5.49
CA VAL A 359 3.15 -5.40 -5.18
C VAL A 359 2.39 -5.79 -6.46
N ILE A 360 2.41 -4.94 -7.48
CA ILE A 360 1.58 -5.11 -8.69
C ILE A 360 2.14 -6.15 -9.66
N VAL A 361 3.46 -6.19 -9.88
CA VAL A 361 4.05 -7.08 -10.89
C VAL A 361 3.82 -8.56 -10.55
N PRO A 362 4.04 -9.02 -9.28
CA PRO A 362 3.73 -10.39 -8.91
C PRO A 362 2.24 -10.73 -9.07
N TYR A 363 1.34 -9.79 -8.78
CA TYR A 363 -0.10 -9.96 -8.96
C TYR A 363 -0.46 -10.20 -10.43
N LEU A 364 -0.05 -9.29 -11.32
CA LEU A 364 -0.32 -9.41 -12.75
C LEU A 364 0.22 -10.72 -13.31
N TYR A 365 1.43 -11.10 -12.90
CA TYR A 365 2.02 -12.38 -13.29
C TYR A 365 1.19 -13.58 -12.82
N SER A 366 0.71 -13.56 -11.57
CA SER A 366 -0.12 -14.64 -11.01
C SER A 366 -1.47 -14.78 -11.73
N GLN A 367 -2.10 -13.65 -12.09
CA GLN A 367 -3.37 -13.59 -12.80
C GLN A 367 -3.22 -14.12 -14.23
N LEU A 368 -2.24 -13.62 -14.98
CA LEU A 368 -1.98 -14.05 -16.36
C LEU A 368 -1.68 -15.55 -16.45
N LYS A 369 -0.95 -16.09 -15.47
CA LYS A 369 -0.68 -17.54 -15.40
C LYS A 369 -1.94 -18.37 -15.15
N SER A 370 -2.92 -17.82 -14.44
CA SER A 370 -4.19 -18.49 -14.16
C SER A 370 -5.11 -18.52 -15.40
N GLU A 371 -5.08 -17.47 -16.23
CA GLU A 371 -5.85 -17.41 -17.48
C GLU A 371 -5.34 -18.39 -18.53
N VAL A 372 -4.02 -18.53 -18.69
CA VAL A 372 -3.42 -19.48 -19.67
C VAL A 372 -3.72 -20.95 -19.33
N ARG A 373 -4.14 -21.23 -18.09
CA ARG A 373 -4.48 -22.59 -17.63
C ARG A 373 -5.98 -22.90 -17.70
N ARG A 374 -6.83 -21.91 -17.96
CA ARG A 374 -8.26 -22.08 -18.27
C ARG A 374 -8.42 -22.23 -19.77
#